data_AF-A0A347VP35-F1
#
_entry.id   AF-A0A347VP35-F1
#
_cell.length_a   1.000
_cell.length_b   1.000
_cell.length_c   1.000
_cell.angle_alpha   90.00
_cell.angle_beta   90.00
_cell.angle_gamma   90.00
#
_symmetry.space_group_name_H-M   'P 1'
#
loop_
_entity.id
_entity.type
_entity.pdbx_description
1 polymer ?
#
loop_
_entity_poly.entity_id
_entity_poly.type
_entity_poly.pdbx_seq_one_letter_code
_entity_poly.pdbx_strand_id
1 'polypeptide(L)'
;MSKIDIVLLLNEFRKWCEQKGLDMNGLLELYKAIQLSWGFKEENVSQYTFKELLGYLQAHAKEDKHNGAAVIKEHDSSGKIILKVMLLDKNDEPIKALGSTYLVVYANSLDSDLESRFGDKDMIVIK
;
A
#
# COMPACT_ATOMS: atom_id res chain seq x y z
N MET A 1 0.22 -14.54 -14.61
CA MET A 1 1.69 -14.59 -14.56
C MET A 1 2.07 -15.97 -14.07
N SER A 2 2.77 -16.78 -14.87
CA SER A 2 3.12 -18.15 -14.51
C SER A 2 4.32 -18.19 -13.55
N LYS A 3 4.52 -19.27 -12.80
CA LYS A 3 5.71 -19.44 -11.93
C LYS A 3 7.04 -19.30 -12.71
N ILE A 4 7.03 -19.64 -14.00
CA ILE A 4 8.20 -19.56 -14.88
C ILE A 4 8.56 -18.10 -15.17
N ASP A 5 7.56 -17.23 -15.34
CA ASP A 5 7.77 -15.80 -15.62
C ASP A 5 8.42 -15.08 -14.43
N ILE A 6 8.03 -15.44 -13.21
CA ILE A 6 8.58 -14.84 -11.98
C ILE A 6 10.06 -15.23 -11.79
N VAL A 7 10.42 -16.49 -12.06
CA VAL A 7 11.81 -16.97 -11.93
C VAL A 7 12.72 -16.30 -12.96
N LEU A 8 12.24 -16.11 -14.19
CA LEU A 8 12.99 -15.39 -15.22
C LEU A 8 13.23 -13.94 -14.82
N LEU A 9 12.18 -13.25 -14.37
CA LEU A 9 12.25 -11.86 -13.93
C LEU A 9 13.23 -11.69 -12.75
N LEU A 10 13.19 -12.58 -11.77
CA LEU A 10 14.12 -12.57 -10.63
C LEU A 10 15.57 -12.77 -11.06
N ASN A 11 15.82 -13.65 -12.03
CA ASN A 11 17.16 -13.88 -12.57
C ASN A 11 17.69 -12.68 -13.37
N GLU A 12 16.84 -12.02 -14.16
CA GLU A 12 17.19 -10.80 -14.88
C GLU A 12 17.50 -9.64 -13.92
N PHE A 13 16.65 -9.47 -12.90
CA PHE A 13 16.88 -8.48 -11.86
C PHE A 13 18.19 -8.74 -11.11
N ARG A 14 18.47 -10.00 -10.74
CA ARG A 14 19.72 -10.38 -10.09
C ARG A 14 20.94 -10.02 -10.95
N LYS A 15 20.95 -10.38 -12.23
CA LYS A 15 22.04 -10.04 -13.16
C LYS A 15 22.24 -8.54 -13.28
N TRP A 16 21.14 -7.77 -13.32
CA TRP A 16 21.21 -6.32 -13.34
C TRP A 16 21.85 -5.76 -12.06
N CYS A 17 21.49 -6.30 -10.89
CA CYS A 17 22.10 -5.88 -9.62
C CYS A 17 23.60 -6.18 -9.57
N GLU A 18 24.01 -7.38 -10.02
CA GLU A 18 25.41 -7.79 -10.12
C GLU A 18 26.20 -6.86 -11.07
N GLN A 19 25.63 -6.50 -12.24
CA GLN A 19 26.24 -5.56 -13.19
C GLN A 19 26.39 -4.14 -12.63
N LYS A 20 25.48 -3.73 -11.74
CA LYS A 20 25.54 -2.42 -11.08
C LYS A 20 26.41 -2.41 -9.83
N GLY A 21 26.99 -3.55 -9.45
CA GLY A 21 27.77 -3.69 -8.21
C GLY A 21 26.91 -3.46 -6.96
N LEU A 22 25.60 -3.70 -7.03
CA LEU A 22 24.70 -3.51 -5.90
C LEU A 22 24.87 -4.66 -4.91
N ASP A 23 25.39 -4.34 -3.74
CA ASP A 23 25.38 -5.20 -2.57
C ASP A 23 24.01 -5.12 -1.84
N MET A 24 23.88 -5.80 -0.70
CA MET A 24 22.65 -5.79 0.09
C MET A 24 22.25 -4.38 0.56
N ASN A 25 23.23 -3.50 0.82
CA ASN A 25 22.94 -2.12 1.21
C ASN A 25 22.44 -1.31 0.01
N GLY A 26 23.06 -1.47 -1.16
CA GLY A 26 22.61 -0.84 -2.40
C GLY A 26 21.21 -1.29 -2.82
N LEU A 27 20.88 -2.57 -2.62
CA LEU A 27 19.52 -3.09 -2.82
C LEU A 27 18.51 -2.46 -1.86
N LEU A 28 18.87 -2.30 -0.59
CA LEU A 28 18.02 -1.65 0.40
C LEU A 28 17.77 -0.18 0.05
N GLU A 29 18.80 0.55 -0.40
CA GLU A 29 18.65 1.94 -0.83
C GLU A 29 17.82 2.07 -2.12
N LEU A 30 17.97 1.16 -3.07
CA LEU A 30 17.12 1.11 -4.26
C LEU A 30 15.65 0.82 -3.89
N TYR A 31 15.41 -0.11 -2.97
CA TYR A 31 14.07 -0.41 -2.47
C TYR A 31 13.42 0.81 -1.81
N LYS A 32 14.15 1.50 -0.92
CA LYS A 32 13.68 2.75 -0.29
C LYS A 32 13.41 3.83 -1.34
N ALA A 33 14.27 3.98 -2.34
CA ALA A 33 14.08 4.94 -3.43
C ALA A 33 12.82 4.63 -4.25
N ILE A 34 12.56 3.34 -4.53
CA ILE A 34 11.33 2.90 -5.22
C ILE A 34 10.10 3.17 -4.35
N GLN A 35 10.14 2.84 -3.05
CA GLN A 35 9.06 3.12 -2.11
C GLN A 35 8.73 4.62 -2.05
N LEU A 36 9.74 5.48 -1.89
CA LEU A 36 9.57 6.94 -1.92
C LEU A 36 8.99 7.40 -3.25
N SER A 37 9.51 6.85 -4.36
CA SER A 37 9.01 7.13 -5.71
C SER A 37 7.60 6.59 -5.96
N TRP A 38 7.08 5.74 -5.08
CA TRP A 38 5.71 5.21 -5.10
C TRP A 38 4.82 5.84 -4.05
N GLY A 39 5.26 6.88 -3.33
CA GLY A 39 4.49 7.44 -2.21
C GLY A 39 4.12 6.39 -1.16
N PHE A 40 4.91 5.32 -1.07
CA PHE A 40 4.65 4.17 -0.22
C PHE A 40 4.94 4.52 1.24
N LYS A 41 3.99 4.21 2.12
CA LYS A 41 4.13 4.32 3.56
C LYS A 41 3.68 3.03 4.22
N GLU A 42 4.43 2.60 5.22
CA GLU A 42 4.10 1.43 6.04
C GLU A 42 3.94 1.83 7.50
N GLU A 43 2.91 1.31 8.15
CA GLU A 43 2.66 1.50 9.58
C GLU A 43 2.42 0.14 10.26
N ASN A 44 3.05 -0.06 11.41
CA ASN A 44 2.84 -1.21 12.28
C ASN A 44 2.26 -0.71 13.60
N VAL A 45 1.00 -1.03 13.88
CA VAL A 45 0.27 -0.53 15.05
C VAL A 45 -0.46 -1.68 15.76
N SER A 46 -0.78 -1.49 17.04
CA SER A 46 -1.62 -2.47 17.75
C SER A 46 -3.07 -2.41 17.27
N GLN A 47 -3.64 -1.21 17.20
CA GLN A 47 -4.97 -0.93 16.70
C GLN A 47 -4.90 0.22 15.71
N TYR A 48 -5.63 0.12 14.60
CA TYR A 48 -5.78 1.22 13.65
C TYR A 48 -7.21 1.75 13.66
N THR A 49 -7.34 3.07 13.68
CA THR A 49 -8.63 3.75 13.87
C THR A 49 -9.15 4.41 12.60
N PHE A 50 -10.46 4.59 12.52
CA PHE A 50 -11.05 5.37 11.43
C PHE A 50 -10.58 6.83 11.44
N LYS A 51 -10.28 7.39 12.61
CA LYS A 51 -9.73 8.74 12.75
C LYS A 51 -8.35 8.86 12.11
N GLU A 52 -7.47 7.89 12.33
CA GLU A 52 -6.13 7.87 11.73
C GLU A 52 -6.22 7.74 10.21
N LEU A 53 -7.12 6.89 9.72
CA LEU A 53 -7.40 6.76 8.30
C LEU A 53 -7.86 8.09 7.68
N LEU A 54 -8.85 8.76 8.29
CA LEU A 54 -9.30 10.06 7.80
C LEU A 54 -8.21 11.12 7.86
N GLY A 55 -7.43 11.17 8.94
CA GLY A 55 -6.31 12.10 9.06
C GLY A 55 -5.26 11.87 7.97
N TYR A 56 -4.98 10.61 7.66
CA TYR A 56 -4.10 10.26 6.55
C TYR A 56 -4.66 10.73 5.20
N LEU A 57 -5.94 10.45 4.92
CA LEU A 57 -6.57 10.86 3.68
C LEU A 57 -6.63 12.39 3.54
N GLN A 58 -6.96 13.13 4.60
CA GLN A 58 -6.97 14.60 4.58
C GLN A 58 -5.59 15.20 4.28
N ALA A 59 -4.51 14.57 4.73
CA ALA A 59 -3.15 15.05 4.50
C ALA A 59 -2.65 14.82 3.06
N HIS A 60 -3.23 13.86 2.32
CA HIS A 60 -2.71 13.41 1.03
C HIS A 60 -3.69 13.56 -0.14
N ALA A 61 -4.99 13.55 0.14
CA ALA A 61 -6.02 13.74 -0.88
C ALA A 61 -6.06 15.20 -1.35
N LYS A 62 -6.24 15.39 -2.66
CA LYS A 62 -6.36 16.70 -3.29
C LYS A 62 -7.71 16.73 -4.01
N GLU A 63 -8.59 17.63 -3.59
CA GLU A 63 -9.98 17.69 -4.10
C GLU A 63 -10.06 17.88 -5.61
N ASP A 64 -9.09 18.54 -6.23
CA ASP A 64 -9.01 18.73 -7.69
C ASP A 64 -8.58 17.47 -8.44
N LYS A 65 -7.88 16.54 -7.78
CA LYS A 65 -7.27 15.36 -8.41
C LYS A 65 -7.96 14.05 -8.06
N HIS A 66 -8.53 13.95 -6.86
CA HIS A 66 -9.01 12.69 -6.32
C HIS A 66 -10.52 12.72 -6.08
N ASN A 67 -11.16 11.54 -6.14
CA ASN A 67 -12.59 11.37 -5.87
C ASN A 67 -12.87 10.60 -4.58
N GLY A 68 -11.81 10.18 -3.87
CA GLY A 68 -11.91 9.41 -2.64
C GLY A 68 -10.69 8.52 -2.44
N ALA A 69 -10.88 7.46 -1.65
CA ALA A 69 -9.90 6.43 -1.40
C ALA A 69 -10.54 5.04 -1.31
N ALA A 70 -9.87 4.03 -1.87
CA ALA A 70 -10.18 2.64 -1.63
C ALA A 70 -9.33 2.12 -0.46
N VAL A 71 -9.99 1.37 0.42
CA VAL A 71 -9.36 0.73 1.58
C VAL A 71 -9.68 -0.75 1.49
N ILE A 72 -8.65 -1.57 1.30
CA ILE A 72 -8.76 -3.03 1.21
C ILE A 72 -8.28 -3.63 2.53
N LYS A 73 -9.03 -4.57 3.08
CA LYS A 73 -8.73 -5.34 4.27
C LYS A 73 -8.37 -6.77 3.87
N GLU A 74 -7.21 -7.21 4.28
CA GLU A 74 -6.72 -8.58 4.13
C GLU A 74 -6.25 -9.09 5.49
N HIS A 75 -6.00 -10.40 5.57
CA HIS A 75 -5.36 -11.02 6.73
C HIS A 75 -4.12 -11.77 6.26
N ASP A 76 -3.04 -11.70 7.04
CA ASP A 76 -1.90 -12.57 6.81
C ASP A 76 -2.15 -14.00 7.32
N SER A 77 -1.19 -14.89 7.11
CA SER A 77 -1.28 -16.29 7.56
C SER A 77 -1.39 -16.46 9.08
N SER A 78 -1.07 -15.42 9.87
CA SER A 78 -1.19 -15.39 11.32
C SER A 78 -2.50 -14.76 11.82
N GLY A 79 -3.34 -14.27 10.90
CA GLY A 79 -4.57 -13.55 11.21
C GLY A 79 -4.37 -12.08 11.51
N LYS A 80 -3.17 -11.52 11.29
CA LYS A 80 -2.92 -10.07 11.45
C LYS A 80 -3.63 -9.32 10.33
N ILE A 81 -4.26 -8.20 10.65
CA ILE A 81 -5.00 -7.38 9.70
C ILE A 81 -4.00 -6.56 8.87
N ILE A 82 -4.20 -6.56 7.55
CA ILE A 82 -3.49 -5.71 6.60
C ILE A 82 -4.49 -4.78 5.93
N LEU A 83 -4.34 -3.47 6.12
CA LEU A 83 -5.08 -2.48 5.36
C LEU A 83 -4.21 -1.91 4.25
N LYS A 84 -4.73 -1.86 3.02
CA LYS A 84 -4.11 -1.17 1.89
C LYS A 84 -4.99 0.00 1.49
N VAL A 85 -4.42 1.21 1.54
CA VAL A 85 -5.14 2.46 1.25
C VAL A 85 -4.56 3.09 -0.01
N MET A 86 -5.44 3.38 -0.96
CA MET A 86 -5.11 3.97 -2.26
C MET A 86 -6.05 5.13 -2.54
N LEU A 87 -5.53 6.25 -3.04
CA LEU A 87 -6.37 7.34 -3.55
C LEU A 87 -6.99 6.94 -4.89
N LEU A 88 -8.21 7.41 -5.13
CA LEU A 88 -8.95 7.20 -6.37
C LEU A 88 -8.87 8.44 -7.26
N ASP A 89 -8.72 8.23 -8.55
CA ASP A 89 -8.80 9.31 -9.54
C ASP A 89 -10.26 9.78 -9.75
N LYS A 90 -10.47 10.70 -10.68
CA LYS A 90 -11.81 11.23 -11.01
C LYS A 90 -12.76 10.22 -11.66
N ASN A 91 -12.26 9.04 -12.03
CA ASN A 91 -13.05 7.95 -12.58
C ASN A 91 -13.27 6.82 -11.56
N ASP A 92 -13.01 7.06 -10.28
CA ASP A 92 -13.08 6.06 -9.19
C ASP A 92 -12.08 4.89 -9.35
N GLU A 93 -10.99 5.08 -10.10
CA GLU A 93 -9.93 4.07 -10.27
C GLU A 93 -8.74 4.30 -9.33
N PRO A 94 -8.15 3.25 -8.73
CA PRO A 94 -6.93 3.39 -7.92
C PRO A 94 -5.79 4.00 -8.72
N ILE A 95 -5.16 5.05 -8.19
CA ILE A 95 -4.07 5.72 -8.88
C ILE A 95 -2.81 4.85 -8.82
N LYS A 96 -2.36 4.40 -9.99
CA LYS A 96 -1.16 3.54 -10.15
C LYS A 96 0.09 4.31 -10.59
N ALA A 97 0.02 5.64 -10.61
CA ALA A 97 1.12 6.48 -11.04
C ALA A 97 2.25 6.54 -9.99
N LEU A 98 3.50 6.64 -10.46
CA LEU A 98 4.65 6.91 -9.61
C LEU A 98 4.39 8.16 -8.74
N GLY A 99 4.68 8.06 -7.45
CA GLY A 99 4.54 9.10 -6.45
C GLY A 99 3.14 9.21 -5.84
N SER A 100 2.21 8.35 -6.27
CA SER A 100 0.84 8.35 -5.74
C SER A 100 0.78 7.71 -4.37
N THR A 101 0.03 8.30 -3.47
CA THR A 101 -0.11 7.84 -2.09
C THR A 101 -0.56 6.36 -2.02
N TYR A 102 0.24 5.55 -1.34
CA TYR A 102 -0.05 4.14 -1.06
C TYR A 102 0.33 3.81 0.38
N LEU A 103 -0.66 3.55 1.24
CA LEU A 103 -0.42 3.20 2.64
C LEU A 103 -0.73 1.73 2.88
N VAL A 104 0.17 1.06 3.59
CA VAL A 104 -0.05 -0.27 4.16
C VAL A 104 -0.01 -0.18 5.67
N VAL A 105 -1.06 -0.65 6.33
CA VAL A 105 -1.13 -0.73 7.79
C VAL A 105 -1.22 -2.18 8.21
N TYR A 106 -0.35 -2.58 9.11
CA TYR A 106 -0.39 -3.87 9.79
C TYR A 106 -0.90 -3.66 11.21
N ALA A 107 -2.09 -4.19 11.52
CA ALA A 107 -2.76 -4.00 12.80
C ALA A 107 -3.21 -5.33 13.42
N ASN A 108 -3.27 -5.38 14.75
CA ASN A 108 -3.85 -6.54 15.45
C ASN A 108 -5.38 -6.43 15.53
N SER A 109 -5.91 -5.22 15.55
CA SER A 109 -7.35 -4.93 15.56
C SER A 109 -7.68 -3.61 14.88
N LEU A 110 -8.95 -3.40 14.55
CA LEU A 110 -9.48 -2.12 14.09
C LEU A 110 -10.37 -1.52 15.20
N ASP A 111 -10.69 -0.23 15.12
CA ASP A 111 -11.72 0.35 15.98
C ASP A 111 -13.14 0.01 15.46
N SER A 112 -14.14 0.17 16.33
CA SER A 112 -15.54 -0.15 16.02
C SER A 112 -16.07 0.65 14.82
N ASP A 113 -15.57 1.86 14.63
CA ASP A 113 -15.96 2.76 13.55
C ASP A 113 -15.46 2.28 12.19
N LEU A 114 -14.25 1.72 12.14
CA LEU A 114 -13.70 1.15 10.93
C LEU A 114 -14.29 -0.24 10.67
N GLU A 115 -14.44 -1.08 11.71
CA GLU A 115 -15.09 -2.39 11.58
C GLU A 115 -16.52 -2.27 11.06
N SER A 116 -17.32 -1.36 11.61
CA SER A 116 -18.71 -1.14 11.18
C SER A 116 -18.82 -0.67 9.73
N ARG A 117 -17.84 0.10 9.23
CA ARG A 117 -17.79 0.52 7.82
C ARG A 117 -17.49 -0.62 6.88
N PHE A 118 -16.57 -1.51 7.26
CA PHE A 118 -16.31 -2.73 6.49
C PHE A 118 -17.51 -3.66 6.53
N GLY A 119 -18.12 -3.86 7.70
CA GLY A 119 -19.08 -4.93 7.94
C GLY A 119 -18.49 -6.26 7.46
N ASP A 120 -19.23 -6.97 6.61
CA ASP A 120 -18.83 -8.25 6.04
C ASP A 120 -17.98 -8.13 4.76
N LYS A 121 -17.57 -6.92 4.39
CA LYS A 121 -16.77 -6.68 3.18
C LYS A 121 -15.28 -6.60 3.52
N ASP A 122 -14.48 -6.89 2.49
CA ASP A 122 -13.03 -6.73 2.51
C ASP A 122 -12.58 -5.42 1.85
N MET A 123 -13.50 -4.61 1.34
CA MET A 123 -13.18 -3.32 0.74
C MET A 123 -14.25 -2.28 1.05
N ILE A 124 -13.79 -1.07 1.38
CA ILE A 124 -14.63 0.14 1.48
C ILE A 124 -14.06 1.24 0.59
N VAL A 125 -14.94 2.15 0.18
CA VAL A 125 -14.58 3.39 -0.49
C VAL A 125 -14.99 4.56 0.39
N ILE A 126 -14.06 5.46 0.64
CA ILE A 126 -14.27 6.70 1.37
C ILE A 126 -14.31 7.83 0.34
N LYS A 127 -15.37 8.63 0.35
CA LYS A 127 -15.53 9.81 -0.52
C LYS A 127 -15.35 11.08 0.29
#